data_AF-A0A8S9NL87-F1
#
_entry.id   AF-A0A8S9NL87-F1
#
_cell.length_a   1.000
_cell.length_b   1.000
_cell.length_c   1.000
_cell.angle_alpha   90.00
_cell.angle_beta   90.00
_cell.angle_gamma   90.00
#
_symmetry.space_group_name_H-M   'P 1'
#
loop_
_entity.id
_entity.type
_entity.pdbx_description
1 polymer ?
#
loop_
_entity_poly.entity_id
_entity_poly.type
_entity_poly.pdbx_seq_one_letter_code
_entity_poly.pdbx_strand_id
1 'polypeptide(L)'
;MDPRLFSVAQSVDSVDALYSLIQADPCILQKVDVLPFVHTPLHEASSTGKIDLAVELMILQPSFAKKLNKDGLSPLHLAVENQHVELAQELIKFDPSLVRIRGRGGTTPLHLVSEKGHADLLTEFLFVCPESIRDANVNGETALHITVKKDRHDELEVLRGWMQRMLISDALSTEKHVLNTRDRDGNTALHLAAYKNDIKACSYPSFV
;
A
#
# COMPACT_ATOMS: atom_id res chain seq x y z
N MET A 1 21.54 -14.25 -0.59
CA MET A 1 20.89 -14.80 0.61
C MET A 1 21.89 -15.69 1.34
N ASP A 2 21.86 -15.76 2.68
CA ASP A 2 22.67 -16.75 3.44
C ASP A 2 22.17 -18.17 3.06
N PRO A 3 23.06 -19.11 2.69
CA PRO A 3 22.65 -20.46 2.29
C PRO A 3 21.81 -21.21 3.33
N ARG A 4 22.06 -20.99 4.63
CA ARG A 4 21.32 -21.64 5.72
C ARG A 4 19.88 -21.13 5.78
N LEU A 5 19.70 -19.82 5.62
CA LEU A 5 18.36 -19.26 5.54
C LEU A 5 17.65 -19.69 4.26
N PHE A 6 18.39 -19.89 3.16
CA PHE A 6 17.79 -20.39 1.92
C PHE A 6 17.28 -21.82 2.10
N SER A 7 18.04 -22.69 2.77
CA SER A 7 17.54 -24.03 3.10
C SER A 7 16.32 -24.02 4.00
N VAL A 8 16.24 -23.09 4.96
CA VAL A 8 15.05 -22.90 5.81
C VAL A 8 13.84 -22.48 4.97
N ALA A 9 14.04 -21.54 4.05
CA ALA A 9 12.96 -21.08 3.17
C ALA A 9 12.51 -22.15 2.17
N GLN A 10 13.27 -23.23 1.97
CA GLN A 10 12.91 -24.35 1.08
C GLN A 10 12.34 -25.56 1.83
N SER A 11 12.56 -25.69 3.14
CA SER A 11 12.05 -26.83 3.92
C SER A 11 10.52 -26.85 4.02
N VAL A 12 9.94 -28.03 4.23
CA VAL A 12 8.49 -28.17 4.47
C VAL A 12 8.12 -27.49 5.80
N ASP A 13 8.86 -27.81 6.88
CA ASP A 13 8.69 -27.21 8.20
C ASP A 13 9.55 -25.95 8.34
N SER A 14 9.25 -24.92 7.54
CA SER A 14 10.08 -23.71 7.44
C SER A 14 10.19 -22.93 8.75
N VAL A 15 9.14 -22.92 9.57
CA VAL A 15 9.11 -22.18 10.84
C VAL A 15 10.00 -22.86 11.89
N ASP A 16 9.86 -24.16 12.10
CA ASP A 16 10.68 -24.91 13.05
C ASP A 16 12.17 -24.89 12.66
N ALA A 17 12.46 -24.98 11.37
CA ALA A 17 13.81 -24.85 10.84
C ALA A 17 14.38 -23.44 11.07
N LEU A 18 13.56 -22.39 10.96
CA LEU A 18 13.96 -21.01 11.27
C LEU A 18 14.33 -20.87 12.76
N TYR A 19 13.48 -21.34 13.66
CA TYR A 19 13.74 -21.26 15.10
C TYR A 19 14.97 -22.08 15.52
N SER A 20 15.15 -23.27 14.94
CA SER A 20 16.35 -24.09 15.16
C SER A 20 17.63 -23.38 14.70
N LEU A 21 17.57 -22.67 13.57
CA LEU A 21 18.69 -21.90 13.05
C LEU A 21 18.99 -20.67 13.89
N ILE A 22 17.96 -19.98 14.39
CA ILE A 22 18.12 -18.84 15.30
C ILE A 22 18.73 -19.30 16.64
N GLN A 23 18.32 -20.47 17.15
CA GLN A 23 18.92 -21.03 18.36
C GLN A 23 20.42 -21.32 18.18
N ALA A 24 20.84 -21.77 16.99
CA ALA A 24 22.24 -22.03 16.67
C ALA A 24 23.06 -20.75 16.36
N ASP A 25 22.44 -19.73 15.75
CA ASP A 25 23.05 -18.44 15.41
C ASP A 25 22.07 -17.28 15.68
N PRO A 26 21.99 -16.78 16.92
CA PRO A 26 20.98 -15.79 17.32
C PRO A 26 20.99 -14.48 16.52
N CYS A 27 22.16 -14.11 15.97
CA CYS A 27 22.32 -12.87 15.22
C CYS A 27 22.14 -13.06 13.70
N ILE A 28 21.72 -14.23 13.21
CA ILE A 28 21.70 -14.53 11.78
C ILE A 28 20.82 -13.57 10.97
N LEU A 29 19.65 -13.20 11.49
CA LEU A 29 18.74 -12.26 10.82
C LEU A 29 19.35 -10.84 10.80
N GLN A 30 19.99 -10.42 11.89
CA GLN A 30 20.64 -9.11 11.99
C GLN A 30 21.83 -8.99 11.03
N LYS A 31 22.62 -10.07 10.86
CA LYS A 31 23.72 -10.13 9.87
C LYS A 31 23.22 -9.90 8.44
N VAL A 32 22.04 -10.41 8.11
CA VAL A 32 21.42 -10.15 6.81
C VAL A 32 20.82 -8.74 6.75
N ASP A 33 20.32 -8.22 7.87
CA ASP A 33 19.66 -6.92 7.92
C ASP A 33 20.59 -5.72 7.72
N VAL A 34 21.88 -5.85 7.99
CA VAL A 34 22.82 -4.75 7.74
C VAL A 34 23.20 -4.61 6.25
N LEU A 35 22.90 -5.60 5.40
CA LEU A 35 23.31 -5.58 4.00
C LEU A 35 22.36 -4.74 3.12
N PRO A 36 22.85 -3.71 2.41
CA PRO A 36 22.03 -2.97 1.43
C PRO A 36 21.87 -3.83 0.17
N PHE A 37 20.63 -4.05 -0.29
CA PHE A 37 20.29 -4.89 -1.46
C PHE A 37 20.61 -6.39 -1.32
N VAL A 38 19.95 -7.04 -0.37
CA VAL A 38 20.08 -8.48 -0.11
C VAL A 38 18.76 -9.20 -0.35
N HIS A 39 18.82 -10.35 -1.01
CA HIS A 39 17.69 -11.30 -1.03
C HIS A 39 17.56 -11.92 0.36
N THR A 40 16.55 -11.46 1.11
CA THR A 40 16.23 -11.92 2.47
C THR A 40 15.34 -13.16 2.43
N PRO A 41 15.19 -13.87 3.56
CA PRO A 41 14.26 -15.00 3.65
C PRO A 41 12.81 -14.59 3.40
N LEU A 42 12.45 -13.33 3.71
CA LEU A 42 11.12 -12.82 3.44
C LEU A 42 10.88 -12.63 1.94
N HIS A 43 11.89 -12.27 1.15
CA HIS A 43 11.76 -12.26 -0.31
C HIS A 43 11.49 -13.66 -0.86
N GLU A 44 12.21 -14.66 -0.35
CA GLU A 44 12.02 -16.06 -0.76
C GLU A 44 10.64 -16.60 -0.37
N ALA A 45 10.20 -16.32 0.86
CA ALA A 45 8.86 -16.66 1.33
C ALA A 45 7.78 -15.99 0.48
N SER A 46 7.97 -14.71 0.14
CA SER A 46 7.08 -13.97 -0.76
C SER A 46 7.09 -14.47 -2.20
N SER A 47 8.21 -14.99 -2.70
CA SER A 47 8.26 -15.58 -4.03
C SER A 47 7.58 -16.95 -4.10
N THR A 48 7.62 -17.71 -3.01
CA THR A 48 7.10 -19.08 -2.93
C THR A 48 5.72 -19.20 -2.29
N GLY A 49 5.18 -18.12 -1.72
CA GLY A 49 3.86 -18.10 -1.08
C GLY A 49 3.83 -18.71 0.33
N LYS A 50 4.97 -18.79 1.01
CA LYS A 50 5.06 -19.36 2.37
C LYS A 50 4.59 -18.38 3.44
N ILE A 51 3.28 -18.32 3.65
CA ILE A 51 2.63 -17.36 4.54
C ILE A 51 3.15 -17.46 5.97
N ASP A 52 3.15 -18.66 6.57
CA ASP A 52 3.56 -18.83 7.98
C ASP A 52 5.01 -18.36 8.21
N LEU A 53 5.92 -18.74 7.31
CA LEU A 53 7.31 -18.28 7.38
C LEU A 53 7.41 -16.76 7.22
N ALA A 54 6.64 -16.17 6.31
CA ALA A 54 6.66 -14.74 6.08
C ALA A 54 6.16 -13.96 7.31
N VAL A 55 5.07 -14.41 7.94
CA VAL A 55 4.52 -13.81 9.16
C VAL A 55 5.54 -13.86 10.30
N GLU A 56 6.16 -15.01 10.53
CA GLU A 56 7.20 -15.16 11.55
C GLU A 56 8.40 -14.24 11.28
N LEU A 57 8.84 -14.12 10.02
CA LEU A 57 9.93 -13.22 9.65
C LEU A 57 9.58 -11.75 9.81
N MET A 58 8.33 -11.35 9.55
CA MET A 58 7.86 -9.98 9.79
C MET A 58 7.86 -9.64 11.28
N ILE A 59 7.54 -10.61 12.14
CA ILE A 59 7.58 -10.44 13.61
C ILE A 59 9.02 -10.38 14.10
N LEU A 60 9.86 -11.32 13.68
CA LEU A 60 11.24 -11.44 14.14
C LEU A 60 12.16 -10.35 13.59
N GLN A 61 11.92 -9.92 12.34
CA GLN A 61 12.71 -8.87 11.71
C GLN A 61 11.87 -7.98 10.77
N PRO A 62 11.10 -7.01 11.33
CA PRO A 62 10.22 -6.09 10.60
C PRO A 62 10.88 -5.35 9.42
N SER A 63 12.17 -5.03 9.54
CA SER A 63 12.94 -4.30 8.51
C SER A 63 13.01 -5.07 7.18
N PHE A 64 12.88 -6.40 7.20
CA PHE A 64 12.87 -7.21 5.98
C PHE A 64 11.71 -6.86 5.05
N ALA A 65 10.55 -6.44 5.56
CA ALA A 65 9.38 -6.11 4.74
C ALA A 65 9.63 -4.91 3.80
N LYS A 66 10.54 -4.00 4.19
CA LYS A 66 10.90 -2.79 3.41
C LYS A 66 12.14 -2.96 2.55
N LYS A 67 12.89 -4.05 2.73
CA LYS A 67 14.12 -4.28 1.98
C LYS A 67 13.83 -4.49 0.50
N LEU A 68 14.78 -4.06 -0.32
CA LEU A 68 14.83 -4.38 -1.72
C LEU A 68 15.91 -5.45 -1.94
N ASN A 69 15.61 -6.46 -2.76
CA ASN A 69 16.61 -7.40 -3.25
C ASN A 69 17.48 -6.77 -4.35
N LYS A 70 18.34 -7.58 -4.98
CA LYS A 70 19.25 -7.12 -6.05
C LYS A 70 18.53 -6.69 -7.32
N ASP A 71 17.33 -7.19 -7.55
CA ASP A 71 16.47 -6.80 -8.67
C ASP A 71 15.68 -5.52 -8.39
N GLY A 72 15.83 -4.97 -7.18
CA GLY A 72 15.12 -3.79 -6.71
C GLY A 72 13.65 -4.10 -6.38
N LEU A 73 13.33 -5.33 -5.98
CA LEU A 73 11.98 -5.73 -5.60
C LEU A 73 11.90 -5.90 -4.08
N SER A 74 10.81 -5.44 -3.47
CA SER A 74 10.50 -5.76 -2.07
C SER A 74 9.76 -7.08 -1.95
N PRO A 75 9.60 -7.66 -0.74
CA PRO A 75 8.77 -8.84 -0.57
C PRO A 75 7.35 -8.67 -1.09
N LEU A 76 6.74 -7.50 -0.91
CA LEU A 76 5.40 -7.22 -1.46
C LEU A 76 5.39 -7.18 -3.00
N HIS A 77 6.46 -6.71 -3.65
CA HIS A 77 6.56 -6.81 -5.11
C HIS A 77 6.55 -8.27 -5.55
N LEU A 78 7.34 -9.14 -4.89
CA LEU A 78 7.43 -10.56 -5.24
C LEU A 78 6.14 -11.32 -4.96
N ALA A 79 5.43 -11.01 -3.87
CA ALA A 79 4.13 -11.61 -3.57
C ALA A 79 3.10 -11.28 -4.67
N VAL A 80 3.02 -10.01 -5.09
CA VAL A 80 2.15 -9.58 -6.19
C VAL A 80 2.59 -10.18 -7.53
N GLU A 81 3.90 -10.18 -7.81
CA GLU A 81 4.44 -10.67 -9.09
C GLU A 81 4.13 -12.15 -9.32
N ASN A 82 4.21 -12.95 -8.25
CA ASN A 82 3.94 -14.38 -8.25
C ASN A 82 2.50 -14.73 -7.88
N GLN A 83 1.60 -13.74 -7.77
CA GLN A 83 0.17 -13.92 -7.51
C GLN A 83 -0.17 -14.58 -6.15
N HIS A 84 0.69 -14.42 -5.15
CA HIS A 84 0.43 -14.85 -3.77
C HIS A 84 -0.42 -13.79 -3.04
N VAL A 85 -1.71 -13.73 -3.39
CA VAL A 85 -2.65 -12.69 -2.94
C VAL A 85 -2.79 -12.67 -1.43
N GLU A 86 -2.97 -13.83 -0.79
CA GLU A 86 -3.13 -13.94 0.65
C GLU A 86 -1.89 -13.44 1.40
N LEU A 87 -0.71 -13.71 0.85
CA LEU A 87 0.54 -13.20 1.42
C LEU A 87 0.71 -11.70 1.21
N ALA A 88 0.30 -11.17 0.04
CA ALA A 88 0.27 -9.74 -0.18
C ALA A 88 -0.66 -9.04 0.81
N GLN A 89 -1.80 -9.65 1.15
CA GLN A 89 -2.73 -9.18 2.17
C GLN A 89 -2.10 -9.14 3.56
N GLU A 90 -1.41 -10.21 3.97
CA GLU A 90 -0.70 -10.23 5.26
C GLU A 90 0.38 -9.16 5.35
N LEU A 91 1.12 -8.92 4.26
CA LEU A 91 2.13 -7.85 4.19
C LEU A 91 1.52 -6.45 4.36
N ILE A 92 0.40 -6.14 3.68
CA ILE A 92 -0.23 -4.82 3.81
C ILE A 92 -0.95 -4.62 5.16
N LYS A 93 -1.45 -5.70 5.78
CA LYS A 93 -1.99 -5.67 7.14
C LYS A 93 -0.88 -5.38 8.14
N PHE A 94 0.31 -5.94 7.92
CA PHE A 94 1.48 -5.70 8.75
C PHE A 94 1.94 -4.24 8.68
N ASP A 95 2.10 -3.69 7.46
CA ASP A 95 2.42 -2.28 7.27
C ASP A 95 1.82 -1.74 5.94
N PRO A 96 0.76 -0.90 6.02
CA PRO A 96 0.15 -0.29 4.84
C PRO A 96 1.11 0.53 3.98
N SER A 97 2.19 1.07 4.55
CA SER A 97 3.16 1.89 3.79
C SER A 97 3.96 1.08 2.77
N LEU A 98 3.95 -0.26 2.87
CA LEU A 98 4.65 -1.15 1.94
C LEU A 98 4.16 -0.99 0.50
N VAL A 99 2.88 -0.63 0.29
CA VAL A 99 2.29 -0.44 -1.05
C VAL A 99 2.93 0.71 -1.85
N ARG A 100 3.68 1.60 -1.16
CA ARG A 100 4.37 2.75 -1.76
C ARG A 100 5.88 2.56 -1.88
N ILE A 101 6.42 1.38 -1.51
CA ILE A 101 7.84 1.12 -1.63
C ILE A 101 8.24 1.21 -3.10
N ARG A 102 9.21 2.07 -3.41
CA ARG A 102 9.71 2.26 -4.77
C ARG A 102 10.83 1.26 -5.02
N GLY A 103 10.52 0.26 -5.83
CA GLY A 103 11.47 -0.68 -6.36
C GLY A 103 12.26 -0.13 -7.55
N ARG A 104 12.75 -1.05 -8.40
CA ARG A 104 13.49 -0.71 -9.61
C ARG A 104 12.66 0.17 -10.54
N GLY A 105 13.27 1.25 -11.02
CA GLY A 105 12.58 2.22 -11.90
C GLY A 105 11.46 3.00 -11.19
N GLY A 106 11.44 3.03 -9.85
CA GLY A 106 10.40 3.72 -9.09
C GLY A 106 9.04 3.03 -9.13
N THR A 107 8.95 1.83 -9.72
CA THR A 107 7.76 0.99 -9.69
C THR A 107 7.39 0.66 -8.25
N THR A 108 6.11 0.77 -7.92
CA THR A 108 5.58 0.39 -6.60
C THR A 108 4.76 -0.89 -6.70
N PRO A 109 4.43 -1.57 -5.58
CA PRO A 109 3.54 -2.71 -5.61
C PRO A 109 2.18 -2.40 -6.25
N LEU A 110 1.62 -1.20 -6.07
CA LEU A 110 0.37 -0.79 -6.73
C LEU A 110 0.49 -0.84 -8.28
N HIS A 111 1.61 -0.37 -8.84
CA HIS A 111 1.88 -0.45 -10.27
C HIS A 111 1.88 -1.91 -10.76
N LEU A 112 2.50 -2.82 -9.99
CA LEU A 112 2.52 -4.25 -10.33
C LEU A 112 1.13 -4.89 -10.25
N VAL A 113 0.33 -4.56 -9.22
CA VAL A 113 -1.05 -5.07 -9.12
C VAL A 113 -1.87 -4.64 -10.34
N SER A 114 -1.74 -3.37 -10.73
CA SER A 114 -2.37 -2.82 -11.94
C SER A 114 -1.90 -3.50 -13.22
N GLU A 115 -0.64 -3.94 -13.29
CA GLU A 115 -0.13 -4.71 -14.44
C GLU A 115 -0.64 -6.16 -14.46
N LYS A 116 -0.66 -6.82 -13.30
CA LYS A 116 -1.04 -8.24 -13.17
C LYS A 116 -2.53 -8.48 -13.30
N GLY A 117 -3.37 -7.48 -13.01
CA GLY A 117 -4.81 -7.57 -13.18
C GLY A 117 -5.52 -8.26 -12.02
N HIS A 118 -5.27 -7.79 -10.79
CA HIS A 118 -5.97 -8.25 -9.59
C HIS A 118 -6.80 -7.10 -8.97
N ALA A 119 -8.02 -6.89 -9.49
CA ALA A 119 -8.91 -5.82 -9.07
C ALA A 119 -9.25 -5.81 -7.56
N ASP A 120 -9.39 -6.99 -6.93
CA ASP A 120 -9.68 -7.10 -5.50
C ASP A 120 -8.49 -6.62 -4.65
N LEU A 121 -7.29 -7.15 -4.94
CA LEU A 121 -6.06 -6.73 -4.26
C LEU A 121 -5.75 -5.25 -4.50
N LEU A 122 -6.06 -4.73 -5.69
CA LEU A 122 -5.95 -3.31 -6.00
C LEU A 122 -6.86 -2.47 -5.10
N THR A 123 -8.10 -2.92 -4.92
CA THR A 123 -9.08 -2.25 -4.06
C THR A 123 -8.59 -2.22 -2.61
N GLU A 124 -8.02 -3.32 -2.12
CA GLU A 124 -7.44 -3.38 -0.78
C GLU A 124 -6.23 -2.45 -0.62
N PHE A 125 -5.34 -2.38 -1.61
CA PHE A 125 -4.20 -1.46 -1.58
C PHE A 125 -4.66 0.01 -1.52
N LEU A 126 -5.67 0.37 -2.30
CA LEU A 126 -6.25 1.72 -2.29
C LEU A 126 -6.98 2.02 -0.98
N PHE A 127 -7.60 1.02 -0.35
CA PHE A 127 -8.26 1.20 0.94
C PHE A 127 -7.25 1.48 2.06
N VAL A 128 -6.15 0.72 2.12
CA VAL A 128 -5.12 0.92 3.16
C VAL A 128 -4.23 2.13 2.89
N CYS A 129 -4.09 2.54 1.64
CA CYS A 129 -3.31 3.72 1.26
C CYS A 129 -3.89 4.44 0.02
N PRO A 130 -4.91 5.29 0.18
CA PRO A 130 -5.54 6.00 -0.94
C PRO A 130 -4.56 6.84 -1.75
N GLU A 131 -3.59 7.45 -1.08
CA GLU A 131 -2.60 8.33 -1.71
C GLU A 131 -1.68 7.60 -2.70
N SER A 132 -1.62 6.27 -2.65
CA SER A 132 -0.81 5.46 -3.56
C SER A 132 -1.25 5.60 -5.02
N ILE A 133 -2.51 5.99 -5.27
CA ILE A 133 -3.05 6.23 -6.62
C ILE A 133 -2.29 7.31 -7.41
N ARG A 134 -1.61 8.22 -6.70
CA ARG A 134 -0.85 9.35 -7.26
C ARG A 134 0.62 9.02 -7.50
N ASP A 135 1.09 7.85 -7.05
CA ASP A 135 2.47 7.47 -7.26
C ASP A 135 2.76 7.28 -8.74
N ALA A 136 3.88 7.84 -9.18
CA ALA A 136 4.40 7.67 -10.53
C ALA A 136 5.79 7.03 -10.47
N ASN A 137 6.07 6.15 -11.44
CA ASN A 137 7.39 5.59 -11.66
C ASN A 137 8.34 6.61 -12.34
N VAL A 138 9.58 6.22 -12.64
CA VAL A 138 10.57 7.13 -13.28
C VAL A 138 10.17 7.59 -14.70
N ASN A 139 9.26 6.89 -15.36
CA ASN A 139 8.70 7.28 -16.65
C ASN A 139 7.51 8.24 -16.52
N GLY A 140 7.11 8.59 -15.29
CA GLY A 140 5.91 9.39 -15.03
C GLY A 140 4.61 8.59 -15.13
N GLU A 141 4.68 7.26 -15.22
CA GLU A 141 3.50 6.40 -15.32
C GLU A 141 2.92 6.14 -13.93
N THR A 142 1.63 6.37 -13.77
CA THR A 142 0.85 5.96 -12.58
C THR A 142 0.19 4.60 -12.81
N ALA A 143 -0.42 4.04 -11.77
CA ALA A 143 -1.25 2.84 -11.87
C ALA A 143 -2.25 2.89 -13.04
N LEU A 144 -2.90 4.04 -13.25
CA LEU A 144 -3.86 4.25 -14.35
C LEU A 144 -3.22 4.17 -15.74
N HIS A 145 -1.98 4.65 -15.91
CA HIS A 145 -1.27 4.53 -17.18
C HIS A 145 -0.98 3.07 -17.50
N ILE A 146 -0.61 2.29 -16.49
CA ILE A 146 -0.29 0.87 -16.62
C ILE A 146 -1.54 0.06 -16.95
N THR A 147 -2.67 0.30 -16.28
CA THR A 147 -3.92 -0.44 -16.56
C THR A 147 -4.36 -0.24 -18.00
N VAL A 148 -4.30 1.00 -18.52
CA VAL A 148 -4.63 1.30 -19.92
C VAL A 148 -3.64 0.64 -20.87
N LYS A 149 -2.33 0.70 -20.59
CA LYS A 149 -1.30 0.08 -21.44
C LYS A 149 -1.39 -1.45 -21.52
N LYS A 150 -1.99 -2.08 -20.52
CA LYS A 150 -2.08 -3.54 -20.38
C LYS A 150 -3.51 -4.07 -20.63
N ASP A 151 -4.42 -3.22 -21.10
CA ASP A 151 -5.83 -3.53 -21.36
C ASP A 151 -6.57 -4.16 -20.16
N ARG A 152 -6.32 -3.60 -18.97
CA ARG A 152 -6.85 -4.05 -17.67
C ARG A 152 -8.14 -3.30 -17.31
N HIS A 153 -9.25 -3.76 -17.88
CA HIS A 153 -10.55 -3.08 -17.78
C HIS A 153 -11.12 -3.04 -16.36
N ASP A 154 -11.03 -4.13 -15.61
CA ASP A 154 -11.60 -4.20 -14.26
C ASP A 154 -10.85 -3.26 -13.30
N GLU A 155 -9.52 -3.24 -13.38
CA GLU A 155 -8.67 -2.34 -12.61
C GLU A 155 -8.87 -0.87 -13.00
N LEU A 156 -9.11 -0.61 -14.29
CA LEU A 156 -9.44 0.72 -14.77
C LEU A 156 -10.73 1.24 -14.12
N GLU A 157 -11.78 0.42 -14.04
CA GLU A 157 -13.04 0.81 -13.38
C GLU A 157 -12.86 0.99 -11.87
N VAL A 158 -12.06 0.15 -11.21
CA VAL A 158 -11.69 0.33 -9.80
C VAL A 158 -11.02 1.68 -9.60
N LEU A 159 -9.93 1.98 -10.34
CA LEU A 159 -9.20 3.24 -10.21
C LEU A 159 -10.08 4.45 -10.52
N ARG A 160 -10.87 4.39 -11.59
CA ARG A 160 -11.79 5.46 -11.98
C ARG A 160 -12.85 5.72 -10.91
N GLY A 161 -13.44 4.66 -10.37
CA GLY A 161 -14.41 4.76 -9.28
C GLY A 161 -13.80 5.34 -8.00
N TRP A 162 -12.58 4.94 -7.65
CA TRP A 162 -11.85 5.51 -6.51
C TRP A 162 -11.56 7.01 -6.69
N MET A 163 -11.07 7.43 -7.86
CA MET A 163 -10.82 8.84 -8.15
C MET A 163 -12.08 9.71 -8.05
N GLN A 164 -13.22 9.21 -8.55
CA GLN A 164 -14.50 9.92 -8.43
C GLN A 164 -14.93 10.10 -6.97
N ARG A 165 -14.75 9.07 -6.13
CA ARG A 165 -15.06 9.14 -4.69
C ARG A 165 -14.17 10.15 -3.97
N MET A 166 -12.88 10.18 -4.29
CA MET A 166 -11.94 11.16 -3.71
C MET A 166 -12.34 12.60 -4.08
N LEU A 167 -12.69 12.86 -5.34
CA LEU A 167 -13.11 14.18 -5.80
C LEU A 167 -14.37 14.69 -5.06
N ILE A 168 -15.35 13.81 -4.84
CA ILE A 168 -16.57 14.16 -4.09
C ILE A 168 -16.25 14.43 -2.62
N SER A 169 -15.34 13.67 -2.01
CA SER A 169 -14.93 13.87 -0.62
C SER A 169 -14.23 15.22 -0.41
N ASP A 170 -13.30 15.57 -1.30
CA ASP A 170 -12.62 16.86 -1.27
C ASP A 170 -13.61 18.01 -1.50
N ALA A 171 -14.58 17.85 -2.42
CA ALA A 171 -15.63 18.83 -2.66
C ALA A 171 -16.52 19.04 -1.42
N LEU A 172 -16.93 17.97 -0.73
CA LEU A 172 -17.75 18.05 0.48
C LEU A 172 -16.97 18.68 1.66
N SER A 173 -15.70 18.30 1.81
CA SER A 173 -14.80 18.89 2.81
C SER A 173 -14.61 20.38 2.56
N THR A 174 -14.37 20.75 1.30
CA THR A 174 -14.26 22.15 0.85
C THR A 174 -15.56 22.91 1.08
N GLU A 175 -16.71 22.34 0.73
CA GLU A 175 -18.02 22.92 0.98
C GLU A 175 -18.23 23.18 2.47
N LYS A 176 -18.04 22.17 3.32
CA LYS A 176 -18.14 22.31 4.78
C LYS A 176 -17.19 23.36 5.33
N HIS A 177 -15.95 23.40 4.86
CA HIS A 177 -14.97 24.40 5.26
C HIS A 177 -15.43 25.81 4.87
N VAL A 178 -15.85 26.01 3.62
CA VAL A 178 -16.35 27.29 3.10
C VAL A 178 -17.59 27.77 3.87
N LEU A 179 -18.56 26.88 4.12
CA LEU A 179 -19.78 27.21 4.87
C LEU A 179 -19.50 27.62 6.32
N ASN A 180 -18.45 27.05 6.93
CA ASN A 180 -18.05 27.32 8.32
C ASN A 180 -16.97 28.40 8.46
N THR A 181 -16.44 28.92 7.36
CA THR A 181 -15.44 29.99 7.40
C THR A 181 -16.07 31.26 7.96
N ARG A 182 -15.33 31.95 8.82
CA ARG A 182 -15.77 33.19 9.47
C ARG A 182 -15.17 34.41 8.76
N ASP A 183 -15.96 35.46 8.63
CA ASP A 183 -15.48 36.77 8.18
C ASP A 183 -14.67 37.51 9.28
N ARG A 184 -14.27 38.75 9.01
CA ARG A 184 -13.47 39.57 9.95
C ARG A 184 -14.19 39.88 11.26
N ASP A 185 -15.52 39.83 11.27
CA ASP A 185 -16.37 40.08 12.43
C ASP A 185 -16.73 38.76 13.15
N GLY A 186 -16.22 37.62 12.66
CA GLY A 186 -16.43 36.29 13.23
C GLY A 186 -17.71 35.60 12.74
N ASN A 187 -18.43 36.16 11.77
CA ASN A 187 -19.69 35.62 11.27
C ASN A 187 -19.44 34.56 10.20
N THR A 188 -20.12 33.41 10.30
CA THR A 188 -20.17 32.43 9.19
C THR A 188 -21.24 32.83 8.17
N ALA A 189 -21.25 32.18 7.00
CA ALA A 189 -22.28 32.39 5.99
C ALA A 189 -23.72 32.27 6.55
N LEU A 190 -23.95 31.36 7.50
CA LEU A 190 -25.24 31.21 8.18
C LEU A 190 -25.60 32.40 9.08
N HIS A 191 -24.63 32.97 9.80
CA HIS A 191 -24.85 34.16 10.64
C HIS A 191 -25.32 35.35 9.78
N LEU A 192 -24.71 35.52 8.61
CA LEU A 192 -25.07 36.58 7.66
C LEU A 192 -26.46 36.35 7.04
N ALA A 193 -26.82 35.10 6.72
CA ALA A 193 -28.14 34.74 6.21
C ALA A 193 -29.25 35.01 7.25
N ALA A 194 -29.01 34.65 8.51
CA ALA A 194 -29.94 34.89 9.62
C ALA A 194 -30.11 36.39 9.89
N TYR A 195 -29.02 37.17 9.91
CA TYR A 195 -29.07 38.63 10.09
C TYR A 195 -29.88 39.34 9.00
N LYS A 196 -29.77 38.88 7.74
CA LYS A 196 -30.52 39.43 6.60
C LYS A 196 -31.96 38.90 6.48
N ASN A 197 -32.38 38.01 7.38
CA ASN A 197 -33.67 37.31 7.35
C ASN A 197 -33.93 36.58 6.01
N ASP A 198 -32.87 36.01 5.41
CA ASP A 198 -32.98 35.23 4.17
C ASP A 198 -33.36 33.78 4.49
N ILE A 199 -34.67 33.56 4.62
CA ILE A 199 -35.25 32.26 5.01
C ILE A 199 -34.86 31.15 4.02
N LYS A 200 -34.68 31.48 2.73
CA LYS A 200 -34.30 30.50 1.71
C LYS A 200 -32.83 30.07 1.84
N ALA A 201 -31.95 31.01 2.16
CA ALA A 201 -30.54 30.70 2.42
C ALA A 201 -30.37 29.90 3.72
N CYS A 202 -31.17 30.17 4.76
CA CYS A 202 -31.12 29.44 6.02
C CYS A 202 -31.65 28.00 5.92
N SER A 203 -32.53 27.69 4.97
CA SER A 203 -33.09 26.35 4.76
C SER A 203 -32.27 25.48 3.81
N TYR A 204 -31.06 25.90 3.45
CA TYR A 204 -30.22 25.15 2.52
C TYR A 204 -29.74 23.84 3.17
N PRO A 205 -29.82 22.69 2.49
CA PRO A 205 -29.49 21.38 3.09
C PRO A 205 -28.07 21.29 3.63
N SER A 206 -27.12 22.03 3.05
CA SER A 206 -25.73 22.03 3.45
C SER A 206 -25.43 22.81 4.76
N PHE A 207 -26.38 23.59 5.29
CA PHE A 207 -26.25 24.33 6.57
C PHE A 207 -26.76 23.57 7.80
N VAL A 208 -27.46 22.44 7.61
CA VAL A 208 -28.09 21.62 8.67
C VAL A 208 -27.25 20.39 9.00
#